data_AF-A0A7J2NL33-F1
#
_entry.id   AF-A0A7J2NL33-F1
#
_cell.length_a   1.000
_cell.length_b   1.000
_cell.length_c   1.000
_cell.angle_alpha   90.00
_cell.angle_beta   90.00
_cell.angle_gamma   90.00
#
_symmetry.space_group_name_H-M   'P 1'
#
loop_
_entity.id
_entity.type
_entity.pdbx_description
1 polymer ?
#
loop_
_entity_poly.entity_id
_entity_poly.type
_entity_poly.pdbx_seq_one_letter_code
_entity_poly.pdbx_strand_id
1 'polypeptide(L)'
;MCRTKIVCLTLLFALLVTVCCQVGYSADTVLTLDDLPGVGKSLVVTSDSVLTINDDESAVIDDALLQINGTDDAVTTFRIVNNGVLTIKSTRIGCNHANFTIQNMGTLNFQTTHFTVIGNSTLSLGNEDSCTMTDTSVDVYGGYATFTSTGTMTIHNGYFKDQFDGTTMTNHGVATLYTTVFVANGAKGRFDIGNTGDMELHQCTFDVNYGAMVNLNTAGSLLMNSSNIDVSGSSHGQRSGVNVAVGPVGASAVWESCTLTTNNGVINYQNLRNSRFTDCQLTASFDGAINLATHGPFTFDGSCLGGTGSVNVANFDSMTLIDSFYNSSNYFTVYNAGEINAENWLVKTLHQDAEVFLTNEGNLTFAPSFIEDVSSSAIISVGPEGQEFVESSGGTITVTNSGSFSGKSSTDSGSDSTLIYILAIAATAIIVIVVFFIAKKKK
;
A
#
# COMPACT_ATOMS: atom_id res chain seq x y z
N MET A 1 -69.08 -40.49 -21.96
CA MET A 1 -68.11 -40.77 -20.87
C MET A 1 -66.70 -40.16 -21.08
N CYS A 2 -66.40 -39.45 -22.19
CA CYS A 2 -65.04 -38.95 -22.46
C CYS A 2 -64.76 -37.49 -21.99
N ARG A 3 -65.78 -36.63 -21.89
CA ARG A 3 -65.59 -35.21 -21.51
C ARG A 3 -65.28 -34.99 -20.03
N THR A 4 -65.82 -35.80 -19.12
CA THR A 4 -65.64 -35.62 -17.67
C THR A 4 -64.23 -35.99 -17.19
N LYS A 5 -63.54 -36.93 -17.87
CA LYS A 5 -62.16 -37.31 -17.54
C LYS A 5 -61.13 -36.27 -17.96
N ILE A 6 -61.38 -35.56 -19.07
CA ILE A 6 -60.46 -34.53 -19.59
C ILE A 6 -60.47 -33.29 -18.68
N VAL A 7 -61.64 -32.88 -18.19
CA VAL A 7 -61.78 -31.73 -17.27
C VAL A 7 -61.13 -32.00 -15.91
N CYS A 8 -61.27 -33.23 -15.40
CA CYS A 8 -60.64 -33.62 -14.13
C CYS A 8 -59.11 -33.67 -14.25
N LEU A 9 -58.57 -34.12 -15.38
CA LEU A 9 -57.13 -34.18 -15.63
C LEU A 9 -56.52 -32.77 -15.82
N THR A 10 -57.23 -31.85 -16.46
CA THR A 10 -56.76 -30.45 -16.61
C THR A 10 -56.78 -29.69 -15.29
N LEU A 11 -57.81 -29.91 -14.45
CA LEU A 11 -57.84 -29.34 -13.10
C LEU A 11 -56.73 -29.89 -12.21
N LEU A 12 -56.46 -31.19 -12.27
CA LEU A 12 -55.38 -31.80 -11.49
C LEU A 12 -53.99 -31.29 -11.93
N PHE A 13 -53.78 -31.11 -13.24
CA PHE A 13 -52.53 -30.56 -13.78
C PHE A 13 -52.35 -29.08 -13.44
N ALA A 14 -53.43 -28.28 -13.48
CA ALA A 14 -53.38 -26.88 -13.06
C ALA A 14 -53.12 -26.76 -11.54
N LEU A 15 -53.70 -27.66 -10.72
CA LEU A 15 -53.41 -27.70 -9.28
C LEU A 15 -51.96 -28.12 -9.02
N LEU A 16 -51.44 -29.12 -9.75
CA LEU A 16 -50.06 -29.58 -9.61
C LEU A 16 -49.07 -28.50 -10.04
N VAL A 17 -49.34 -27.77 -11.13
CA VAL A 17 -48.50 -26.65 -11.58
C VAL A 17 -48.56 -25.48 -10.60
N THR A 18 -49.72 -25.18 -10.01
CA THR A 18 -49.83 -24.13 -8.98
C THR A 18 -49.08 -24.51 -7.70
N VAL A 19 -49.14 -25.79 -7.30
CA VAL A 19 -48.40 -26.31 -6.14
C VAL A 19 -46.90 -26.40 -6.43
N CYS A 20 -46.48 -26.74 -7.66
CA CYS A 20 -45.08 -26.73 -8.09
C CYS A 20 -44.50 -25.32 -8.28
N CYS A 21 -45.33 -24.32 -8.61
CA CYS A 21 -44.92 -22.91 -8.67
C CYS A 21 -44.93 -22.20 -7.30
N GLN A 22 -45.50 -22.84 -6.26
CA GLN A 22 -45.42 -22.38 -4.87
C GLN A 22 -44.28 -23.02 -4.07
N VAL A 23 -43.43 -23.82 -4.73
CA VAL A 23 -42.24 -24.39 -4.09
C VAL A 23 -41.17 -23.29 -4.00
N GLY A 24 -41.13 -22.64 -2.84
CA GLY A 24 -39.90 -22.08 -2.29
C GLY A 24 -39.44 -20.73 -2.84
N TYR A 25 -40.33 -19.73 -2.91
CA TYR A 25 -39.85 -18.39 -2.57
C TYR A 25 -39.77 -18.37 -1.05
N SER A 26 -38.55 -18.54 -0.51
CA SER A 26 -38.25 -18.07 0.85
C SER A 26 -38.65 -16.60 0.86
N ALA A 27 -39.76 -16.27 1.52
CA ALA A 27 -40.10 -14.88 1.73
C ALA A 27 -39.11 -14.36 2.77
N ASP A 28 -38.21 -13.48 2.35
CA ASP A 28 -37.29 -12.79 3.26
C ASP A 28 -38.08 -12.29 4.48
N THR A 29 -37.59 -12.59 5.68
CA THR A 29 -38.18 -12.05 6.90
C THR A 29 -37.85 -10.56 6.94
N VAL A 30 -38.88 -9.71 6.85
CA VAL A 30 -38.70 -8.27 6.95
C VAL A 30 -38.59 -7.90 8.43
N LEU A 31 -37.39 -7.47 8.84
CA LEU A 31 -37.14 -6.92 10.15
C LEU A 31 -37.47 -5.42 10.16
N THR A 32 -37.95 -4.94 11.29
CA THR A 32 -38.23 -3.54 11.56
C THR A 32 -37.22 -2.98 12.57
N LEU A 33 -37.25 -1.67 12.80
CA LEU A 33 -36.42 -1.04 13.83
C LEU A 33 -36.69 -1.60 15.24
N ASP A 34 -37.91 -2.08 15.51
CA ASP A 34 -38.29 -2.67 16.79
C ASP A 34 -37.65 -4.06 17.02
N ASP A 35 -37.18 -4.71 15.95
CA ASP A 35 -36.50 -6.02 16.01
C ASP A 35 -35.00 -5.90 16.30
N LEU A 36 -34.44 -4.68 16.28
CA LEU A 36 -33.03 -4.45 16.59
C LEU A 36 -32.73 -4.79 18.06
N PRO A 37 -31.55 -5.37 18.36
CA PRO A 37 -31.19 -5.69 19.72
C PRO A 37 -31.03 -4.40 20.54
N GLY A 38 -31.66 -4.35 21.70
CA GLY A 38 -31.34 -3.34 22.71
C GLY A 38 -29.93 -3.50 23.26
N VAL A 39 -29.48 -2.52 24.05
CA VAL A 39 -28.15 -2.50 24.70
C VAL A 39 -27.90 -3.78 25.49
N GLY A 40 -26.75 -4.43 25.25
CA GLY A 40 -26.33 -5.67 25.89
C GLY A 40 -27.09 -6.91 25.42
N LYS A 41 -27.91 -6.82 24.37
CA LYS A 41 -28.71 -7.93 23.83
C LYS A 41 -28.09 -8.53 22.57
N SER A 42 -28.63 -9.68 22.18
CA SER A 42 -28.20 -10.39 20.98
C SER A 42 -29.35 -10.49 20.00
N LEU A 43 -29.05 -10.34 18.72
CA LEU A 43 -29.92 -10.69 17.61
C LEU A 43 -29.27 -11.84 16.84
N VAL A 44 -30.00 -12.93 16.68
CA VAL A 44 -29.55 -14.10 15.91
C VAL A 44 -30.44 -14.24 14.68
N VAL A 45 -29.83 -14.12 13.51
CA VAL A 45 -30.48 -14.28 12.21
C VAL A 45 -30.15 -15.67 11.67
N THR A 46 -31.17 -16.51 11.54
CA THR A 46 -31.05 -17.91 11.07
C THR A 46 -31.85 -18.18 9.80
N SER A 47 -32.40 -17.14 9.19
CA SER A 47 -33.18 -17.19 7.94
C SER A 47 -32.97 -15.90 7.17
N ASP A 48 -33.18 -15.95 5.87
CA ASP A 48 -33.00 -14.78 5.02
C ASP A 48 -33.85 -13.62 5.53
N SER A 49 -33.22 -12.45 5.70
CA SER A 49 -33.82 -11.30 6.35
C SER A 49 -33.35 -9.99 5.73
N VAL A 50 -34.23 -8.99 5.74
CA VAL A 50 -33.92 -7.62 5.28
C VAL A 50 -34.40 -6.61 6.31
N LEU A 51 -33.55 -5.64 6.64
CA LEU A 51 -33.90 -4.44 7.40
C LEU A 51 -33.72 -3.22 6.50
N THR A 52 -34.75 -2.37 6.41
CA THR A 52 -34.67 -1.10 5.68
C THR A 52 -34.77 0.05 6.67
N ILE A 53 -33.89 1.04 6.52
CA ILE A 53 -33.91 2.33 7.25
C ILE A 53 -34.22 3.40 6.21
N ASN A 54 -35.35 4.06 6.33
CA ASN A 54 -35.80 5.09 5.39
C ASN A 54 -35.05 6.42 5.58
N ASP A 55 -35.09 7.30 4.59
CA ASP A 55 -34.35 8.58 4.55
C ASP A 55 -34.57 9.49 5.77
N ASP A 56 -35.74 9.39 6.42
CA ASP A 56 -36.14 10.15 7.60
C ASP A 56 -35.97 9.39 8.92
N GLU A 57 -35.43 8.17 8.88
CA GLU A 57 -35.25 7.30 10.03
C GLU A 57 -33.80 7.27 10.53
N SER A 58 -33.65 6.93 11.81
CA SER A 58 -32.36 6.62 12.41
C SER A 58 -32.43 5.32 13.20
N ALA A 59 -31.42 4.47 12.98
CA ALA A 59 -31.24 3.20 13.67
C ALA A 59 -29.92 3.20 14.44
N VAL A 60 -29.96 2.65 15.66
CA VAL A 60 -28.78 2.48 16.50
C VAL A 60 -28.71 1.04 16.99
N ILE A 61 -27.59 0.37 16.70
CA ILE A 61 -27.20 -0.91 17.27
C ILE A 61 -26.05 -0.63 18.24
N ASP A 62 -26.27 -0.83 19.54
CA ASP A 62 -25.35 -0.43 20.60
C ASP A 62 -25.09 -1.58 21.57
N ASP A 63 -23.82 -1.82 21.89
CA ASP A 63 -23.36 -2.84 22.85
C ASP A 63 -24.05 -4.19 22.59
N ALA A 64 -24.11 -4.60 21.33
CA ALA A 64 -24.89 -5.75 20.90
C ALA A 64 -24.01 -6.89 20.37
N LEU A 65 -24.62 -8.07 20.30
CA LEU A 65 -24.09 -9.20 19.55
C LEU A 65 -25.04 -9.54 18.41
N LEU A 66 -24.60 -9.30 17.18
CA LEU A 66 -25.32 -9.71 15.98
C LEU A 66 -24.68 -10.98 15.42
N GLN A 67 -25.45 -12.07 15.31
CA GLN A 67 -24.98 -13.32 14.73
C GLN A 67 -25.83 -13.68 13.52
N ILE A 68 -25.20 -13.81 12.36
CA ILE A 68 -25.83 -14.32 11.15
C ILE A 68 -25.28 -15.72 10.93
N ASN A 69 -26.14 -16.72 11.09
CA ASN A 69 -25.75 -18.13 11.08
C ASN A 69 -26.54 -18.88 10.02
N GLY A 70 -25.83 -19.40 9.02
CA GLY A 70 -26.35 -20.43 8.13
C GLY A 70 -25.86 -21.82 8.53
N THR A 71 -25.92 -22.72 7.57
CA THR A 71 -25.46 -24.10 7.66
C THR A 71 -24.65 -24.45 6.41
N ASP A 72 -23.90 -25.54 6.45
CA ASP A 72 -23.12 -26.02 5.28
C ASP A 72 -24.01 -26.24 4.03
N ASP A 73 -25.28 -26.60 4.23
CA ASP A 73 -26.24 -26.87 3.16
C ASP A 73 -27.09 -25.65 2.76
N ALA A 74 -27.10 -24.59 3.58
CA ALA A 74 -27.94 -23.41 3.37
C ALA A 74 -27.29 -22.16 3.94
N VAL A 75 -26.84 -21.26 3.05
CA VAL A 75 -26.26 -19.96 3.41
C VAL A 75 -27.38 -18.98 3.75
N THR A 76 -27.37 -18.43 4.96
CA THR A 76 -28.35 -17.40 5.39
C THR A 76 -27.91 -16.02 4.93
N THR A 77 -28.82 -15.24 4.38
CA THR A 77 -28.55 -13.86 3.94
C THR A 77 -29.24 -12.84 4.85
N PHE A 78 -28.46 -11.94 5.46
CA PHE A 78 -28.99 -10.76 6.14
C PHE A 78 -28.54 -9.50 5.41
N ARG A 79 -29.50 -8.64 5.06
CA ARG A 79 -29.22 -7.38 4.38
C ARG A 79 -29.80 -6.19 5.14
N ILE A 80 -28.98 -5.17 5.35
CA ILE A 80 -29.43 -3.85 5.80
C ILE A 80 -29.36 -2.89 4.61
N VAL A 81 -30.48 -2.23 4.30
CA VAL A 81 -30.58 -1.15 3.33
C VAL A 81 -30.74 0.16 4.09
N ASN A 82 -29.69 0.98 4.14
CA ASN A 82 -29.70 2.25 4.87
C ASN A 82 -29.83 3.43 3.92
N ASN A 83 -30.99 4.08 3.92
CA ASN A 83 -31.18 5.38 3.25
C ASN A 83 -31.15 6.56 4.24
N GLY A 84 -31.36 6.30 5.53
CA GLY A 84 -31.31 7.30 6.60
C GLY A 84 -29.96 7.29 7.34
N VAL A 85 -30.03 7.23 8.68
CA VAL A 85 -28.83 7.22 9.54
C VAL A 85 -28.71 5.90 10.31
N LEU A 86 -27.67 5.12 10.03
CA LEU A 86 -27.33 3.89 10.75
C LEU A 86 -26.06 4.09 11.59
N THR A 87 -26.17 3.91 12.90
CA THR A 87 -25.01 3.84 13.80
C THR A 87 -24.91 2.45 14.42
N ILE A 88 -23.74 1.81 14.27
CA ILE A 88 -23.41 0.54 14.90
C ILE A 88 -22.20 0.78 15.79
N LYS A 89 -22.38 0.64 17.10
CA LYS A 89 -21.33 0.94 18.07
C LYS A 89 -21.17 -0.10 19.16
N SER A 90 -19.95 -0.28 19.66
CA SER A 90 -19.60 -1.27 20.70
C SER A 90 -20.09 -2.69 20.38
N THR A 91 -20.20 -3.04 19.10
CA THR A 91 -20.96 -4.21 18.66
C THR A 91 -20.04 -5.27 18.06
N ARG A 92 -20.34 -6.54 18.33
CA ARG A 92 -19.71 -7.69 17.68
C ARG A 92 -20.65 -8.30 16.66
N ILE A 93 -20.16 -8.49 15.44
CA ILE A 93 -20.91 -9.04 14.32
C ILE A 93 -20.22 -10.31 13.84
N GLY A 94 -20.86 -11.45 14.04
CA GLY A 94 -20.38 -12.75 13.57
C GLY A 94 -21.15 -13.20 12.33
N CYS A 95 -20.43 -13.56 11.28
CA CYS A 95 -20.96 -14.14 10.06
C CYS A 95 -20.39 -15.55 9.87
N ASN A 96 -21.26 -16.56 9.96
CA ASN A 96 -20.86 -17.97 9.91
C ASN A 96 -21.76 -18.75 8.95
N HIS A 97 -21.16 -19.26 7.87
CA HIS A 97 -21.86 -19.80 6.69
C HIS A 97 -23.00 -18.89 6.23
N ALA A 98 -22.73 -17.59 6.14
CA ALA A 98 -23.76 -16.57 5.92
C ALA A 98 -23.27 -15.41 5.05
N ASN A 99 -24.22 -14.66 4.48
CA ASN A 99 -23.96 -13.42 3.78
C ASN A 99 -24.53 -12.25 4.60
N PHE A 100 -23.67 -11.36 5.07
CA PHE A 100 -24.09 -10.13 5.71
C PHE A 100 -23.77 -8.95 4.80
N THR A 101 -24.80 -8.21 4.40
CA THR A 101 -24.67 -7.06 3.49
C THR A 101 -25.22 -5.80 4.11
N ILE A 102 -24.47 -4.70 4.00
CA ILE A 102 -24.97 -3.34 4.26
C ILE A 102 -24.87 -2.56 2.94
N GLN A 103 -26.02 -2.08 2.45
CA GLN A 103 -26.12 -1.16 1.33
C GLN A 103 -26.43 0.23 1.90
N ASN A 104 -25.44 1.12 1.91
CA ASN A 104 -25.54 2.45 2.47
C ASN A 104 -25.71 3.51 1.38
N MET A 105 -26.87 4.17 1.37
CA MET A 105 -27.19 5.35 0.55
C MET A 105 -27.37 6.62 1.40
N GLY A 106 -27.32 6.51 2.73
CA GLY A 106 -27.33 7.63 3.68
C GLY A 106 -26.06 7.69 4.52
N THR A 107 -26.19 7.98 5.82
CA THR A 107 -25.04 8.05 6.74
C THR A 107 -24.86 6.76 7.52
N LEU A 108 -23.68 6.17 7.43
CA LEU A 108 -23.27 4.98 8.17
C LEU A 108 -22.09 5.26 9.10
N ASN A 109 -22.27 4.98 10.39
CA ASN A 109 -21.23 5.15 11.40
C ASN A 109 -20.95 3.83 12.13
N PHE A 110 -19.71 3.35 12.05
CA PHE A 110 -19.20 2.29 12.92
C PHE A 110 -18.30 2.88 14.00
N GLN A 111 -18.50 2.47 15.26
CA GLN A 111 -17.69 2.92 16.39
C GLN A 111 -17.37 1.74 17.31
N THR A 112 -16.11 1.33 17.42
CA THR A 112 -15.73 0.18 18.25
C THR A 112 -16.50 -1.09 17.86
N THR A 113 -16.44 -1.42 16.57
CA THR A 113 -17.18 -2.55 15.99
C THR A 113 -16.21 -3.64 15.54
N HIS A 114 -16.51 -4.88 15.87
CA HIS A 114 -15.71 -6.03 15.46
C HIS A 114 -16.52 -6.99 14.58
N PHE A 115 -16.01 -7.27 13.38
CA PHE A 115 -16.57 -8.24 12.46
C PHE A 115 -15.71 -9.50 12.47
N THR A 116 -16.37 -10.65 12.53
CA THR A 116 -15.74 -11.96 12.33
C THR A 116 -16.44 -12.68 11.19
N VAL A 117 -15.71 -13.01 10.13
CA VAL A 117 -16.21 -13.72 8.95
C VAL A 117 -15.56 -15.10 8.91
N ILE A 118 -16.35 -16.17 9.00
CA ILE A 118 -15.84 -17.54 9.14
C ILE A 118 -16.41 -18.45 8.07
N GLY A 119 -15.55 -19.29 7.50
CA GLY A 119 -15.94 -20.26 6.47
C GLY A 119 -16.51 -19.57 5.24
N ASN A 120 -17.29 -20.29 4.44
CA ASN A 120 -17.89 -19.79 3.19
C ASN A 120 -18.97 -18.72 3.42
N SER A 121 -18.56 -17.60 4.02
CA SER A 121 -19.35 -16.45 4.42
C SER A 121 -18.85 -15.21 3.69
N THR A 122 -19.75 -14.25 3.50
CA THR A 122 -19.41 -12.95 2.93
C THR A 122 -19.85 -11.83 3.86
N LEU A 123 -18.94 -10.89 4.15
CA LEU A 123 -19.27 -9.54 4.60
C LEU A 123 -19.21 -8.61 3.39
N SER A 124 -20.27 -7.86 3.13
CA SER A 124 -20.31 -6.87 2.04
C SER A 124 -20.78 -5.53 2.57
N LEU A 125 -19.98 -4.49 2.34
CA LEU A 125 -20.35 -3.10 2.59
C LEU A 125 -20.28 -2.30 1.30
N GLY A 126 -21.44 -1.89 0.79
CA GLY A 126 -21.56 -0.89 -0.28
C GLY A 126 -21.87 0.47 0.30
N ASN A 127 -21.10 1.50 -0.06
CA ASN A 127 -21.27 2.87 0.37
C ASN A 127 -21.42 3.83 -0.82
N GLU A 128 -22.58 4.47 -0.94
CA GLU A 128 -22.86 5.46 -1.99
C GLU A 128 -22.83 6.90 -1.48
N ASP A 129 -23.01 7.11 -0.18
CA ASP A 129 -22.97 8.42 0.46
C ASP A 129 -21.84 8.52 1.51
N SER A 130 -22.14 8.49 2.80
CA SER A 130 -21.15 8.75 3.85
C SER A 130 -20.95 7.54 4.77
N CYS A 131 -19.71 7.07 4.89
CA CYS A 131 -19.34 6.00 5.81
C CYS A 131 -18.13 6.42 6.68
N THR A 132 -18.31 6.40 7.99
CA THR A 132 -17.23 6.57 8.96
C THR A 132 -17.04 5.29 9.77
N MET A 133 -15.80 4.84 9.92
CA MET A 133 -15.39 3.72 10.76
C MET A 133 -14.37 4.20 11.77
N THR A 134 -14.66 4.10 13.07
CA THR A 134 -13.73 4.41 14.14
C THR A 134 -13.54 3.18 15.02
N ASP A 135 -12.30 2.79 15.27
CA ASP A 135 -11.97 1.59 16.06
C ASP A 135 -12.67 0.32 15.52
N THR A 136 -12.72 0.18 14.20
CA THR A 136 -13.36 -0.95 13.53
C THR A 136 -12.34 -2.02 13.21
N SER A 137 -12.68 -3.28 13.52
CA SER A 137 -11.85 -4.43 13.17
C SER A 137 -12.62 -5.47 12.38
N VAL A 138 -11.94 -6.11 11.44
CA VAL A 138 -12.49 -7.15 10.56
C VAL A 138 -11.51 -8.29 10.48
N ASP A 139 -11.95 -9.46 10.96
CA ASP A 139 -11.20 -10.70 10.89
C ASP A 139 -11.86 -11.67 9.91
N VAL A 140 -11.11 -12.11 8.91
CA VAL A 140 -11.58 -13.04 7.88
C VAL A 140 -10.83 -14.38 7.98
N TYR A 141 -11.57 -15.44 8.30
CA TYR A 141 -11.10 -16.81 8.50
C TYR A 141 -11.78 -17.77 7.53
N GLY A 142 -11.25 -17.85 6.30
CA GLY A 142 -11.76 -18.76 5.26
C GLY A 142 -13.07 -18.32 4.60
N GLY A 143 -13.31 -17.00 4.55
CA GLY A 143 -14.45 -16.35 3.89
C GLY A 143 -14.03 -15.06 3.17
N TYR A 144 -14.98 -14.19 2.86
CA TYR A 144 -14.71 -12.98 2.06
C TYR A 144 -15.22 -11.71 2.76
N ALA A 145 -14.45 -10.63 2.65
CA ALA A 145 -14.92 -9.29 3.00
C ALA A 145 -14.78 -8.36 1.79
N THR A 146 -15.86 -7.67 1.44
CA THR A 146 -15.90 -6.72 0.33
C THR A 146 -16.35 -5.36 0.82
N PHE A 147 -15.57 -4.33 0.53
CA PHE A 147 -15.90 -2.94 0.79
C PHE A 147 -15.86 -2.18 -0.53
N THR A 148 -16.97 -1.55 -0.90
CA THR A 148 -17.08 -0.76 -2.13
C THR A 148 -17.60 0.62 -1.77
N SER A 149 -16.92 1.67 -2.20
CA SER A 149 -17.33 3.06 -1.97
C SER A 149 -17.37 3.85 -3.26
N THR A 150 -18.52 4.42 -3.61
CA THR A 150 -18.64 5.51 -4.61
C THR A 150 -18.79 6.88 -3.94
N GLY A 151 -19.18 6.90 -2.66
CA GLY A 151 -19.24 8.09 -1.83
C GLY A 151 -17.95 8.37 -1.05
N THR A 152 -18.11 8.94 0.14
CA THR A 152 -17.01 9.23 1.08
C THR A 152 -16.86 8.12 2.12
N MET A 153 -15.63 7.64 2.30
CA MET A 153 -15.27 6.65 3.32
C MET A 153 -14.12 7.19 4.16
N THR A 154 -14.34 7.29 5.48
CA THR A 154 -13.30 7.66 6.43
C THR A 154 -13.10 6.55 7.44
N ILE A 155 -11.86 6.09 7.62
CA ILE A 155 -11.51 5.06 8.61
C ILE A 155 -10.47 5.62 9.57
N HIS A 156 -10.75 5.53 10.86
CA HIS A 156 -9.83 5.86 11.94
C HIS A 156 -9.54 4.63 12.79
N ASN A 157 -8.27 4.30 12.97
CA ASN A 157 -7.82 3.17 13.80
C ASN A 157 -8.46 1.85 13.37
N GLY A 158 -8.44 1.58 12.05
CA GLY A 158 -8.97 0.34 11.49
C GLY A 158 -8.00 -0.83 11.63
N TYR A 159 -8.52 -2.04 11.79
CA TYR A 159 -7.71 -3.27 11.78
C TYR A 159 -8.35 -4.34 10.91
N PHE A 160 -7.73 -4.67 9.78
CA PHE A 160 -8.25 -5.65 8.82
C PHE A 160 -7.29 -6.81 8.72
N LYS A 161 -7.78 -8.03 8.92
CA LYS A 161 -6.97 -9.25 8.88
C LYS A 161 -7.60 -10.28 7.97
N ASP A 162 -6.79 -10.81 7.06
CA ASP A 162 -7.19 -11.87 6.13
C ASP A 162 -6.23 -13.05 6.21
N GLN A 163 -6.78 -14.27 6.29
CA GLN A 163 -5.98 -15.49 6.41
C GLN A 163 -6.03 -16.50 5.26
N PHE A 164 -6.91 -16.32 4.26
CA PHE A 164 -7.07 -17.37 3.24
C PHE A 164 -7.68 -16.92 1.91
N ASP A 165 -8.95 -16.48 1.89
CA ASP A 165 -9.76 -16.43 0.66
C ASP A 165 -9.88 -15.02 0.04
N GLY A 166 -9.60 -13.96 0.82
CA GLY A 166 -9.33 -12.63 0.30
C GLY A 166 -10.33 -11.55 0.75
N THR A 167 -9.77 -10.37 1.02
CA THR A 167 -10.49 -9.14 1.34
C THR A 167 -10.31 -8.14 0.20
N THR A 168 -11.41 -7.57 -0.29
CA THR A 168 -11.40 -6.58 -1.37
C THR A 168 -11.87 -5.21 -0.88
N MET A 169 -11.13 -4.16 -1.20
CA MET A 169 -11.52 -2.76 -0.98
C MET A 169 -11.49 -2.02 -2.32
N THR A 170 -12.65 -1.55 -2.79
CA THR A 170 -12.75 -0.77 -4.04
C THR A 170 -13.26 0.63 -3.74
N ASN A 171 -12.43 1.64 -4.04
CA ASN A 171 -12.80 3.04 -3.96
C ASN A 171 -13.01 3.63 -5.37
N HIS A 172 -14.17 4.23 -5.58
CA HIS A 172 -14.49 5.05 -6.74
C HIS A 172 -14.75 6.52 -6.37
N GLY A 173 -14.93 6.82 -5.07
CA GLY A 173 -15.17 8.15 -4.54
C GLY A 173 -13.95 8.70 -3.80
N VAL A 174 -14.13 9.13 -2.55
CA VAL A 174 -13.05 9.64 -1.70
C VAL A 174 -12.88 8.71 -0.50
N ALA A 175 -11.68 8.18 -0.31
CA ALA A 175 -11.33 7.32 0.82
C ALA A 175 -10.15 7.90 1.60
N THR A 176 -10.34 8.13 2.89
CA THR A 176 -9.28 8.59 3.78
C THR A 176 -9.14 7.63 4.96
N LEU A 177 -7.96 7.02 5.11
CA LEU A 177 -7.68 6.04 6.13
C LEU A 177 -6.57 6.57 7.05
N TYR A 178 -6.82 6.57 8.35
CA TYR A 178 -5.91 7.02 9.40
C TYR A 178 -5.56 5.87 10.33
N THR A 179 -4.27 5.62 10.51
CA THR A 179 -3.75 4.64 11.47
C THR A 179 -4.38 3.25 11.26
N THR A 180 -4.60 2.88 10.01
CA THR A 180 -5.24 1.60 9.64
C THR A 180 -4.19 0.53 9.39
N VAL A 181 -4.40 -0.66 9.95
CA VAL A 181 -3.53 -1.81 9.80
C VAL A 181 -4.19 -2.88 8.94
N PHE A 182 -3.50 -3.31 7.88
CA PHE A 182 -3.85 -4.45 7.05
C PHE A 182 -2.88 -5.59 7.34
N VAL A 183 -3.41 -6.71 7.82
CA VAL A 183 -2.63 -7.89 8.19
C VAL A 183 -2.99 -9.04 7.26
N ALA A 184 -2.17 -9.24 6.24
CA ALA A 184 -2.26 -10.38 5.34
C ALA A 184 -1.36 -11.49 5.91
N ASN A 185 -1.92 -12.39 6.72
CA ASN A 185 -1.16 -13.43 7.40
C ASN A 185 -1.86 -14.78 7.37
N GLY A 186 -1.12 -15.88 7.41
CA GLY A 186 -1.73 -17.21 7.25
C GLY A 186 -1.65 -17.68 5.81
N ALA A 187 -2.15 -18.89 5.54
CA ALA A 187 -1.87 -19.69 4.35
C ALA A 187 -2.42 -19.07 3.04
N LYS A 188 -1.80 -17.96 2.58
CA LYS A 188 -2.17 -17.12 1.42
C LYS A 188 -3.22 -16.03 1.70
N GLY A 189 -3.20 -15.43 2.89
CA GLY A 189 -4.02 -14.24 3.17
C GLY A 189 -3.87 -13.17 2.08
N ARG A 190 -4.96 -12.52 1.71
CA ARG A 190 -4.98 -11.65 0.52
C ARG A 190 -5.78 -10.36 0.71
N PHE A 191 -5.20 -9.25 0.27
CA PHE A 191 -5.93 -8.00 0.07
C PHE A 191 -5.83 -7.54 -1.39
N ASP A 192 -6.97 -7.21 -1.99
CA ASP A 192 -7.05 -6.53 -3.27
C ASP A 192 -7.67 -5.15 -3.06
N ILE A 193 -6.87 -4.10 -3.19
CA ILE A 193 -7.27 -2.70 -3.04
C ILE A 193 -7.26 -2.05 -4.42
N GLY A 194 -8.45 -1.67 -4.89
CA GLY A 194 -8.65 -0.94 -6.14
C GLY A 194 -9.06 0.50 -5.85
N ASN A 195 -8.42 1.46 -6.52
CA ASN A 195 -8.77 2.87 -6.43
C ASN A 195 -8.95 3.49 -7.81
N THR A 196 -10.11 4.06 -8.10
CA THR A 196 -10.33 4.91 -9.29
C THR A 196 -10.70 6.34 -8.93
N GLY A 197 -10.86 6.64 -7.65
CA GLY A 197 -11.12 7.98 -7.12
C GLY A 197 -9.90 8.55 -6.39
N ASP A 198 -10.13 9.24 -5.28
CA ASP A 198 -9.07 9.80 -4.44
C ASP A 198 -8.89 8.95 -3.19
N MET A 199 -7.68 8.47 -2.94
CA MET A 199 -7.34 7.66 -1.77
C MET A 199 -6.16 8.25 -1.02
N GLU A 200 -6.35 8.48 0.28
CA GLU A 200 -5.31 8.94 1.18
C GLU A 200 -5.11 7.95 2.33
N LEU A 201 -3.85 7.54 2.53
CA LEU A 201 -3.44 6.61 3.57
C LEU A 201 -2.46 7.33 4.50
N HIS A 202 -2.91 7.67 5.70
CA HIS A 202 -2.15 8.38 6.72
C HIS A 202 -1.76 7.42 7.83
N GLN A 203 -0.45 7.20 8.03
CA GLN A 203 0.08 6.33 9.09
C GLN A 203 -0.48 4.89 9.02
N CYS A 204 -0.76 4.39 7.82
CA CYS A 204 -1.28 3.04 7.63
C CYS A 204 -0.13 2.02 7.61
N THR A 205 -0.42 0.77 7.96
CA THR A 205 0.54 -0.33 7.94
C THR A 205 0.01 -1.50 7.12
N PHE A 206 0.83 -2.03 6.23
CA PHE A 206 0.60 -3.28 5.53
C PHE A 206 1.60 -4.32 6.05
N ASP A 207 1.12 -5.30 6.81
CA ASP A 207 1.90 -6.41 7.34
C ASP A 207 1.60 -7.68 6.53
N VAL A 208 2.54 -8.11 5.69
CA VAL A 208 2.31 -9.14 4.66
C VAL A 208 3.29 -10.30 4.84
N ASN A 209 2.78 -11.39 5.42
CA ASN A 209 3.61 -12.50 5.88
C ASN A 209 3.14 -13.89 5.42
N TYR A 210 4.06 -14.86 5.41
CA TYR A 210 3.77 -16.28 5.17
C TYR A 210 3.13 -16.60 3.81
N GLY A 211 3.64 -16.01 2.72
CA GLY A 211 3.15 -16.25 1.36
C GLY A 211 1.86 -15.49 1.03
N ALA A 212 1.51 -14.50 1.86
CA ALA A 212 0.39 -13.60 1.64
C ALA A 212 0.64 -12.58 0.52
N MET A 213 -0.42 -11.96 0.02
CA MET A 213 -0.35 -10.99 -1.08
C MET A 213 -1.22 -9.76 -0.81
N VAL A 214 -0.68 -8.58 -1.08
CA VAL A 214 -1.47 -7.34 -1.17
C VAL A 214 -1.30 -6.76 -2.57
N ASN A 215 -2.41 -6.47 -3.25
CA ASN A 215 -2.40 -5.74 -4.50
C ASN A 215 -3.04 -4.37 -4.28
N LEU A 216 -2.28 -3.29 -4.51
CA LEU A 216 -2.73 -1.91 -4.45
C LEU A 216 -2.73 -1.32 -5.86
N ASN A 217 -3.89 -1.29 -6.50
CA ASN A 217 -4.05 -0.83 -7.88
C ASN A 217 -4.77 0.51 -7.89
N THR A 218 -4.12 1.56 -8.40
CA THR A 218 -4.70 2.90 -8.50
C THR A 218 -4.77 3.39 -9.94
N ALA A 219 -5.97 3.69 -10.42
CA ALA A 219 -6.24 4.48 -11.61
C ALA A 219 -6.59 5.95 -11.27
N GLY A 220 -6.88 6.24 -10.00
CA GLY A 220 -7.08 7.60 -9.48
C GLY A 220 -5.86 8.12 -8.71
N SER A 221 -6.07 9.11 -7.84
CA SER A 221 -4.99 9.67 -7.01
C SER A 221 -4.74 8.81 -5.76
N LEU A 222 -3.47 8.58 -5.45
CA LEU A 222 -3.03 7.90 -4.24
C LEU A 222 -2.03 8.79 -3.50
N LEU A 223 -2.34 9.12 -2.25
CA LEU A 223 -1.39 9.69 -1.29
C LEU A 223 -1.11 8.67 -0.19
N MET A 224 0.16 8.33 0.00
CA MET A 224 0.63 7.56 1.14
C MET A 224 1.53 8.46 1.98
N ASN A 225 1.06 8.81 3.18
CA ASN A 225 1.80 9.68 4.10
C ASN A 225 2.13 8.90 5.38
N SER A 226 3.41 8.90 5.75
CA SER A 226 3.93 8.27 6.97
C SER A 226 3.52 6.78 7.13
N SER A 227 3.27 6.10 6.01
CA SER A 227 2.75 4.72 6.00
C SER A 227 3.88 3.70 5.83
N ASN A 228 3.67 2.50 6.38
CA ASN A 228 4.65 1.41 6.36
C ASN A 228 4.13 0.21 5.56
N ILE A 229 5.02 -0.40 4.78
CA ILE A 229 4.81 -1.69 4.11
C ILE A 229 5.91 -2.62 4.58
N ASP A 230 5.54 -3.71 5.26
CA ASP A 230 6.44 -4.75 5.72
C ASP A 230 6.05 -6.09 5.08
N VAL A 231 6.98 -6.66 4.31
CA VAL A 231 6.76 -7.89 3.56
C VAL A 231 7.80 -8.92 3.97
N SER A 232 7.36 -10.01 4.60
CA SER A 232 8.31 -11.02 5.05
C SER A 232 7.91 -12.48 4.85
N GLY A 233 8.92 -13.31 4.63
CA GLY A 233 8.81 -14.75 4.63
C GLY A 233 8.12 -15.35 3.40
N SER A 234 7.94 -16.66 3.47
CA SER A 234 7.33 -17.48 2.42
C SER A 234 6.58 -18.65 3.04
N SER A 235 5.56 -19.14 2.34
CA SER A 235 4.84 -20.35 2.71
C SER A 235 4.13 -20.93 1.49
N HIS A 236 3.79 -22.22 1.53
CA HIS A 236 3.06 -22.89 0.44
C HIS A 236 3.70 -22.73 -0.96
N GLY A 237 5.04 -22.62 -1.01
CA GLY A 237 5.79 -22.41 -2.26
C GLY A 237 5.72 -20.99 -2.83
N GLN A 238 5.20 -20.03 -2.06
CA GLN A 238 5.03 -18.63 -2.48
C GLN A 238 5.73 -17.70 -1.50
N ARG A 239 6.45 -16.69 -2.02
CA ARG A 239 6.96 -15.58 -1.22
C ARG A 239 5.84 -14.59 -0.93
N SER A 240 5.88 -13.97 0.23
CA SER A 240 4.98 -12.86 0.54
C SER A 240 5.24 -11.72 -0.44
N GLY A 241 4.19 -10.99 -0.83
CA GLY A 241 4.32 -9.96 -1.85
C GLY A 241 3.39 -8.77 -1.69
N VAL A 242 3.88 -7.61 -2.09
CA VAL A 242 3.06 -6.41 -2.32
C VAL A 242 3.26 -5.98 -3.76
N ASN A 243 2.16 -5.86 -4.50
CA ASN A 243 2.17 -5.28 -5.83
C ASN A 243 1.45 -3.94 -5.79
N VAL A 244 2.12 -2.88 -6.22
CA VAL A 244 1.53 -1.57 -6.43
C VAL A 244 1.49 -1.30 -7.92
N ALA A 245 0.33 -0.91 -8.46
CA ALA A 245 0.18 -0.54 -9.85
C ALA A 245 -0.49 0.83 -9.99
N VAL A 246 0.20 1.76 -10.66
CA VAL A 246 -0.30 3.10 -11.01
C VAL A 246 -0.70 3.10 -12.49
N GLY A 247 -2.00 3.28 -12.73
CA GLY A 247 -2.65 3.12 -14.02
C GLY A 247 -2.30 4.20 -15.05
N PRO A 248 -2.63 3.98 -16.34
CA PRO A 248 -2.16 4.81 -17.44
C PRO A 248 -2.98 6.10 -17.69
N VAL A 249 -4.10 6.34 -17.03
CA VAL A 249 -4.98 7.50 -17.28
C VAL A 249 -5.41 8.13 -15.97
N GLY A 250 -5.10 9.41 -15.75
CA GLY A 250 -5.53 10.17 -14.57
C GLY A 250 -4.82 9.85 -13.25
N ALA A 251 -4.08 8.74 -13.18
CA ALA A 251 -3.46 8.28 -11.95
C ALA A 251 -2.20 9.07 -11.55
N SER A 252 -2.04 9.26 -10.24
CA SER A 252 -0.82 9.75 -9.60
C SER A 252 -0.60 8.99 -8.29
N ALA A 253 0.66 8.83 -7.90
CA ALA A 253 1.01 8.24 -6.61
C ALA A 253 2.09 9.09 -5.93
N VAL A 254 1.77 9.57 -4.73
CA VAL A 254 2.69 10.36 -3.90
C VAL A 254 2.94 9.60 -2.61
N TRP A 255 4.22 9.41 -2.30
CA TRP A 255 4.71 8.73 -1.11
C TRP A 255 5.52 9.73 -0.30
N GLU A 256 5.14 9.96 0.95
CA GLU A 256 5.76 10.95 1.83
C GLU A 256 6.10 10.31 3.17
N SER A 257 7.39 10.33 3.54
CA SER A 257 7.86 9.74 4.81
C SER A 257 7.48 8.27 4.98
N CYS A 258 7.39 7.52 3.88
CA CYS A 258 7.00 6.11 3.90
C CYS A 258 8.19 5.17 4.10
N THR A 259 7.91 4.01 4.69
CA THR A 259 8.87 2.90 4.78
C THR A 259 8.34 1.71 4.00
N LEU A 260 9.17 1.15 3.11
CA LEU A 260 8.89 -0.07 2.37
C LEU A 260 10.01 -1.05 2.65
N THR A 261 9.72 -2.08 3.43
CA THR A 261 10.70 -3.08 3.86
C THR A 261 10.31 -4.45 3.34
N THR A 262 11.31 -5.18 2.85
CA THR A 262 11.15 -6.59 2.52
C THR A 262 12.27 -7.44 3.12
N ASN A 263 11.89 -8.55 3.73
CA ASN A 263 12.79 -9.58 4.23
C ASN A 263 12.36 -10.94 3.66
N ASN A 264 13.08 -11.41 2.63
CA ASN A 264 12.72 -12.61 1.85
C ASN A 264 11.33 -12.55 1.17
N GLY A 265 10.74 -11.35 1.08
CA GLY A 265 9.52 -11.06 0.33
C GLY A 265 9.80 -10.32 -0.98
N VAL A 266 8.75 -9.90 -1.68
CA VAL A 266 8.89 -9.10 -2.91
C VAL A 266 7.94 -7.91 -2.90
N ILE A 267 8.47 -6.71 -3.16
CA ILE A 267 7.67 -5.52 -3.45
C ILE A 267 7.84 -5.20 -4.92
N ASN A 268 6.74 -5.19 -5.67
CA ASN A 268 6.73 -4.77 -7.07
C ASN A 268 5.95 -3.47 -7.20
N TYR A 269 6.57 -2.46 -7.81
CA TYR A 269 5.96 -1.18 -8.08
C TYR A 269 5.95 -0.94 -9.58
N GLN A 270 4.74 -0.94 -10.16
CA GLN A 270 4.50 -0.66 -11.56
C GLN A 270 3.94 0.73 -11.72
N ASN A 271 4.67 1.58 -12.44
CA ASN A 271 4.27 2.96 -12.66
C ASN A 271 4.14 3.28 -14.13
N LEU A 272 2.92 3.58 -14.57
CA LEU A 272 2.65 4.04 -15.92
C LEU A 272 2.47 5.57 -15.99
N ARG A 273 2.64 6.29 -14.87
CA ARG A 273 2.42 7.75 -14.74
C ARG A 273 3.38 8.41 -13.74
N ASN A 274 2.97 9.51 -13.11
CA ASN A 274 3.83 10.27 -12.22
C ASN A 274 3.84 9.65 -10.83
N SER A 275 5.02 9.26 -10.36
CA SER A 275 5.24 8.80 -8.99
C SER A 275 6.30 9.65 -8.30
N ARG A 276 6.00 10.11 -7.09
CA ARG A 276 6.93 10.86 -6.26
C ARG A 276 7.14 10.17 -4.92
N PHE A 277 8.39 10.03 -4.52
CA PHE A 277 8.82 9.56 -3.21
C PHE A 277 9.59 10.69 -2.53
N THR A 278 9.09 11.16 -1.40
CA THR A 278 9.70 12.21 -0.58
C THR A 278 10.01 11.64 0.79
N ASP A 279 11.25 11.76 1.26
CA ASP A 279 11.72 11.27 2.57
C ASP A 279 11.41 9.78 2.84
N CYS A 280 11.40 8.95 1.79
CA CYS A 280 11.04 7.54 1.89
C CYS A 280 12.25 6.64 2.14
N GLN A 281 12.03 5.49 2.80
CA GLN A 281 13.03 4.44 3.00
C GLN A 281 12.57 3.14 2.34
N LEU A 282 13.29 2.68 1.32
CA LEU A 282 13.02 1.42 0.62
C LEU A 282 14.17 0.45 0.94
N THR A 283 13.91 -0.55 1.78
CA THR A 283 14.94 -1.47 2.27
C THR A 283 14.63 -2.91 1.91
N ALA A 284 15.49 -3.52 1.10
CA ALA A 284 15.48 -4.95 0.84
C ALA A 284 16.52 -5.66 1.71
N SER A 285 16.16 -6.80 2.29
CA SER A 285 17.09 -7.62 3.09
C SER A 285 17.06 -9.09 2.69
N PHE A 286 18.21 -9.76 2.84
CA PHE A 286 18.41 -11.17 2.46
C PHE A 286 18.01 -11.43 1.00
N ASP A 287 17.25 -12.49 0.72
CA ASP A 287 16.74 -12.77 -0.63
C ASP A 287 15.52 -11.91 -1.02
N GLY A 288 15.22 -10.86 -0.25
CA GLY A 288 14.14 -9.93 -0.54
C GLY A 288 14.44 -9.02 -1.73
N ALA A 289 13.41 -8.60 -2.45
CA ALA A 289 13.54 -7.73 -3.61
C ALA A 289 12.53 -6.59 -3.63
N ILE A 290 12.99 -5.39 -4.00
CA ILE A 290 12.15 -4.26 -4.36
C ILE A 290 12.37 -3.97 -5.84
N ASN A 291 11.32 -4.12 -6.65
CA ASN A 291 11.37 -3.94 -8.10
C ASN A 291 10.48 -2.75 -8.48
N LEU A 292 11.10 -1.68 -8.96
CA LEU A 292 10.42 -0.51 -9.50
C LEU A 292 10.51 -0.59 -11.03
N ALA A 293 9.47 -1.13 -11.70
CA ALA A 293 9.46 -1.40 -13.14
C ALA A 293 8.37 -0.57 -13.85
N THR A 294 8.71 0.22 -14.88
CA THR A 294 7.91 1.44 -15.13
C THR A 294 7.80 1.84 -16.62
N HIS A 295 7.03 2.90 -16.91
CA HIS A 295 6.89 3.65 -18.19
C HIS A 295 6.46 5.10 -17.91
N GLY A 296 6.76 5.64 -16.73
CA GLY A 296 6.33 6.98 -16.31
C GLY A 296 7.44 7.68 -15.52
N PRO A 297 7.33 9.00 -15.27
CA PRO A 297 8.33 9.75 -14.52
C PRO A 297 8.38 9.36 -13.04
N PHE A 298 9.59 9.33 -12.49
CA PHE A 298 9.87 9.23 -11.05
C PHE A 298 10.56 10.47 -10.52
N THR A 299 10.16 10.86 -9.32
CA THR A 299 10.94 11.76 -8.48
C THR A 299 11.22 11.07 -7.15
N PHE A 300 12.50 11.02 -6.78
CA PHE A 300 12.96 10.69 -5.43
C PHE A 300 13.58 11.94 -4.84
N ASP A 301 13.09 12.34 -3.67
CA ASP A 301 13.45 13.56 -2.97
C ASP A 301 13.73 13.19 -1.51
N GLY A 302 14.95 13.42 -1.01
CA GLY A 302 15.36 13.02 0.34
C GLY A 302 15.25 11.51 0.62
N SER A 303 15.18 10.67 -0.42
CA SER A 303 14.81 9.25 -0.27
C SER A 303 16.01 8.31 -0.25
N CYS A 304 15.87 7.24 0.52
CA CYS A 304 16.85 6.17 0.71
C CYS A 304 16.38 4.89 0.03
N LEU A 305 17.26 4.26 -0.73
CA LEU A 305 17.04 2.90 -1.23
C LEU A 305 18.26 2.04 -0.90
N GLY A 306 18.06 0.81 -0.42
CA GLY A 306 19.20 -0.03 -0.08
C GLY A 306 18.90 -1.29 0.71
N GLY A 307 19.93 -1.75 1.43
CA GLY A 307 19.89 -2.91 2.31
C GLY A 307 20.76 -4.08 1.83
N THR A 308 20.47 -5.28 2.34
CA THR A 308 21.21 -6.52 2.04
C THR A 308 20.54 -7.40 0.98
N GLY A 309 19.37 -7.00 0.49
CA GLY A 309 18.68 -7.62 -0.63
C GLY A 309 18.83 -6.83 -1.92
N SER A 310 17.96 -7.10 -2.89
CA SER A 310 18.04 -6.49 -4.21
C SER A 310 17.08 -5.31 -4.35
N VAL A 311 17.57 -4.19 -4.88
CA VAL A 311 16.74 -3.08 -5.35
C VAL A 311 16.97 -2.88 -6.84
N ASN A 312 15.90 -2.92 -7.62
CA ASN A 312 15.95 -2.82 -9.08
C ASN A 312 15.03 -1.70 -9.55
N VAL A 313 15.54 -0.82 -10.41
CA VAL A 313 14.77 0.28 -11.02
C VAL A 313 14.94 0.23 -12.54
N ALA A 314 13.83 0.08 -13.27
CA ALA A 314 13.89 -0.11 -14.71
C ALA A 314 12.73 0.55 -15.50
N ASN A 315 13.00 0.78 -16.78
CA ASN A 315 12.02 1.16 -17.82
C ASN A 315 11.31 2.54 -17.66
N PHE A 316 11.85 3.49 -16.91
CA PHE A 316 11.19 4.81 -16.68
C PHE A 316 11.17 5.76 -17.90
N ASP A 317 10.31 6.77 -17.89
CA ASP A 317 10.40 7.84 -18.91
C ASP A 317 11.50 8.84 -18.54
N SER A 318 11.51 9.22 -17.26
CA SER A 318 12.54 10.05 -16.64
C SER A 318 12.65 9.75 -15.16
N MET A 319 13.82 9.99 -14.59
CA MET A 319 14.09 9.86 -13.17
C MET A 319 14.75 11.14 -12.67
N THR A 320 14.14 11.75 -11.67
CA THR A 320 14.70 12.88 -10.93
C THR A 320 15.10 12.41 -9.53
N LEU A 321 16.33 12.67 -9.14
CA LEU A 321 16.90 12.33 -7.83
C LEU A 321 17.34 13.64 -7.18
N ILE A 322 16.86 13.93 -5.98
CA ILE A 322 17.19 15.13 -5.21
C ILE A 322 17.53 14.67 -3.80
N ASP A 323 18.73 15.02 -3.32
CA ASP A 323 19.20 14.71 -1.95
C ASP A 323 18.97 13.23 -1.55
N SER A 324 19.07 12.33 -2.53
CA SER A 324 18.71 10.91 -2.39
C SER A 324 19.97 10.05 -2.33
N PHE A 325 19.88 8.88 -1.69
CA PHE A 325 21.02 7.99 -1.55
C PHE A 325 20.68 6.52 -1.76
N TYR A 326 21.63 5.80 -2.37
CA TYR A 326 21.60 4.34 -2.53
C TYR A 326 22.72 3.71 -1.73
N ASN A 327 22.34 2.83 -0.79
CA ASN A 327 23.28 2.09 0.04
C ASN A 327 23.07 0.59 -0.14
N SER A 328 23.86 -0.03 -1.01
CA SER A 328 23.75 -1.46 -1.29
C SER A 328 24.78 -2.27 -0.50
N SER A 329 24.35 -3.33 0.16
CA SER A 329 25.23 -4.40 0.64
C SER A 329 25.16 -5.64 -0.26
N ASN A 330 24.39 -5.59 -1.34
CA ASN A 330 24.16 -6.68 -2.26
C ASN A 330 23.96 -6.09 -3.67
N TYR A 331 22.77 -6.16 -4.27
CA TYR A 331 22.54 -5.68 -5.64
C TYR A 331 21.72 -4.39 -5.69
N PHE A 332 22.23 -3.39 -6.40
CA PHE A 332 21.43 -2.26 -6.87
C PHE A 332 21.54 -2.14 -8.40
N THR A 333 20.41 -2.20 -9.09
CA THR A 333 20.37 -2.12 -10.55
C THR A 333 19.48 -0.97 -11.01
N VAL A 334 20.02 -0.11 -11.87
CA VAL A 334 19.28 0.88 -12.65
C VAL A 334 19.49 0.57 -14.13
N TYR A 335 18.41 0.30 -14.86
CA TYR A 335 18.47 -0.03 -16.28
C TYR A 335 17.37 0.69 -17.08
N ASN A 336 17.74 1.57 -18.01
CA ASN A 336 16.74 2.25 -18.83
C ASN A 336 17.25 3.01 -20.07
N ALA A 337 16.33 3.48 -20.91
CA ALA A 337 16.56 4.41 -22.02
C ALA A 337 16.09 5.87 -21.77
N GLY A 338 15.51 6.16 -20.61
CA GLY A 338 15.00 7.49 -20.23
C GLY A 338 16.08 8.46 -19.74
N GLU A 339 15.67 9.69 -19.42
CA GLU A 339 16.58 10.70 -18.86
C GLU A 339 16.72 10.55 -17.34
N ILE A 340 17.95 10.67 -16.82
CA ILE A 340 18.24 10.74 -15.39
C ILE A 340 18.80 12.12 -15.06
N ASN A 341 18.15 12.82 -14.14
CA ASN A 341 18.61 14.09 -13.59
C ASN A 341 18.80 13.96 -12.07
N ALA A 342 20.00 14.25 -11.60
CA ALA A 342 20.39 14.02 -10.21
C ALA A 342 21.00 15.26 -9.57
N GLU A 343 20.49 15.66 -8.41
CA GLU A 343 21.02 16.71 -7.54
C GLU A 343 21.38 16.10 -6.19
N ASN A 344 22.64 16.25 -5.76
CA ASN A 344 23.16 15.67 -4.51
C ASN A 344 22.84 14.18 -4.33
N TRP A 345 22.89 13.44 -5.44
CA TRP A 345 22.69 12.01 -5.44
C TRP A 345 23.94 11.30 -4.95
N LEU A 346 23.82 10.29 -4.08
CA LEU A 346 24.96 9.50 -3.57
C LEU A 346 24.72 7.99 -3.75
N VAL A 347 25.71 7.26 -4.29
CA VAL A 347 25.70 5.80 -4.43
C VAL A 347 26.88 5.21 -3.66
N LYS A 348 26.61 4.26 -2.76
CA LYS A 348 27.62 3.58 -1.96
C LYS A 348 27.41 2.07 -1.90
N THR A 349 28.52 1.35 -1.96
CA THR A 349 28.60 -0.07 -1.61
C THR A 349 29.07 -0.21 -0.16
N LEU A 350 28.37 -1.03 0.63
CA LEU A 350 28.64 -1.22 2.06
C LEU A 350 29.40 -2.53 2.36
N HIS A 351 29.60 -3.38 1.35
CA HIS A 351 30.27 -4.67 1.49
C HIS A 351 31.08 -4.99 0.23
N GLN A 352 32.13 -5.81 0.37
CA GLN A 352 33.01 -6.21 -0.73
C GLN A 352 32.29 -7.00 -1.84
N ASP A 353 31.18 -7.64 -1.49
CA ASP A 353 30.37 -8.45 -2.42
C ASP A 353 29.21 -7.64 -3.03
N ALA A 354 29.11 -6.34 -2.71
CA ALA A 354 28.05 -5.49 -3.24
C ALA A 354 28.38 -5.06 -4.67
N GLU A 355 27.39 -5.21 -5.55
CA GLU A 355 27.48 -4.85 -6.97
C GLU A 355 26.39 -3.83 -7.30
N VAL A 356 26.81 -2.72 -7.92
CA VAL A 356 25.93 -1.68 -8.42
C VAL A 356 26.06 -1.58 -9.93
N PHE A 357 24.93 -1.66 -10.64
CA PHE A 357 24.87 -1.52 -12.08
C PHE A 357 24.00 -0.32 -12.45
N LEU A 358 24.59 0.70 -13.05
CA LEU A 358 23.88 1.81 -13.69
C LEU A 358 24.06 1.70 -15.20
N THR A 359 23.00 1.30 -15.91
CA THR A 359 22.99 1.24 -17.37
C THR A 359 21.92 2.20 -17.90
N ASN A 360 22.33 3.19 -18.67
CA ASN A 360 21.42 4.19 -19.23
C ASN A 360 21.67 4.41 -20.73
N GLU A 361 20.61 4.40 -21.54
CA GLU A 361 20.71 4.75 -22.96
C GLU A 361 20.40 6.22 -23.24
N GLY A 362 19.67 6.88 -22.32
CA GLY A 362 19.29 8.29 -22.41
C GLY A 362 20.35 9.25 -21.84
N ASN A 363 19.96 10.51 -21.62
CA ASN A 363 20.84 11.52 -21.04
C ASN A 363 20.98 11.32 -19.52
N LEU A 364 22.21 11.42 -19.01
CA LEU A 364 22.52 11.38 -17.58
C LEU A 364 23.14 12.72 -17.15
N THR A 365 22.46 13.40 -16.23
CA THR A 365 22.90 14.68 -15.64
C THR A 365 23.01 14.56 -14.12
N PHE A 366 24.10 15.05 -13.53
CA PHE A 366 24.30 15.05 -12.08
C PHE A 366 25.01 16.31 -11.59
N ALA A 367 24.69 16.76 -10.38
CA ALA A 367 25.39 17.84 -9.70
C ALA A 367 25.29 17.69 -8.17
N PRO A 368 26.38 17.44 -7.42
CA PRO A 368 27.74 17.00 -7.83
C PRO A 368 27.79 15.52 -8.28
N SER A 369 28.99 14.93 -8.41
CA SER A 369 29.16 13.51 -8.77
C SER A 369 28.53 12.58 -7.74
N PHE A 370 27.91 11.50 -8.22
CA PHE A 370 27.17 10.56 -7.38
C PHE A 370 28.03 9.44 -6.78
N ILE A 371 29.30 9.34 -7.17
CA ILE A 371 30.29 8.42 -6.60
C ILE A 371 31.31 9.24 -5.82
N GLU A 372 31.67 8.80 -4.61
CA GLU A 372 32.66 9.48 -3.78
C GLU A 372 34.06 9.39 -4.42
N ASP A 373 34.86 10.43 -4.23
CA ASP A 373 36.28 10.47 -4.62
C ASP A 373 36.58 10.24 -6.12
N VAL A 374 35.59 10.35 -7.01
CA VAL A 374 35.80 10.26 -8.46
C VAL A 374 35.90 11.64 -9.14
N SER A 375 36.96 11.84 -9.92
CA SER A 375 37.16 13.04 -10.73
C SER A 375 36.08 13.21 -11.81
N SER A 376 35.71 14.47 -12.13
CA SER A 376 34.81 14.77 -13.28
C SER A 376 35.28 14.14 -14.58
N SER A 377 36.59 14.09 -14.84
CA SER A 377 37.12 13.54 -16.09
C SER A 377 36.86 12.04 -16.22
N ALA A 378 37.00 11.27 -15.14
CA ALA A 378 36.74 9.83 -15.15
C ALA A 378 35.24 9.52 -15.31
N ILE A 379 34.41 10.41 -14.78
CA ILE A 379 32.95 10.33 -14.86
C ILE A 379 32.46 10.72 -16.27
N ILE A 380 33.01 11.78 -16.88
CA ILE A 380 32.67 12.19 -18.26
C ILE A 380 33.19 11.20 -19.31
N SER A 381 34.21 10.38 -19.00
CA SER A 381 34.69 9.34 -19.91
C SER A 381 33.80 8.09 -19.96
N VAL A 382 32.76 7.99 -19.13
CA VAL A 382 31.79 6.90 -19.18
C VAL A 382 31.12 6.89 -20.55
N GLY A 383 31.24 5.77 -21.25
CA GLY A 383 30.66 5.58 -22.58
C GLY A 383 29.97 4.21 -22.71
N PRO A 384 29.65 3.79 -23.95
CA PRO A 384 28.93 2.55 -24.22
C PRO A 384 29.64 1.27 -23.76
N GLU A 385 30.97 1.30 -23.65
CA GLU A 385 31.78 0.17 -23.17
C GLU A 385 31.74 0.01 -21.64
N GLY A 386 31.18 0.99 -20.93
CA GLY A 386 31.12 1.03 -19.48
C GLY A 386 32.42 1.49 -18.81
N GLN A 387 32.31 1.80 -17.53
CA GLN A 387 33.42 2.13 -16.63
C GLN A 387 33.15 1.51 -15.27
N GLU A 388 34.15 0.83 -14.71
CA GLU A 388 34.09 0.28 -13.36
C GLU A 388 34.79 1.23 -12.38
N PHE A 389 34.17 1.38 -11.20
CA PHE A 389 34.70 2.06 -10.03
C PHE A 389 34.68 1.09 -8.85
N VAL A 390 35.79 1.02 -8.13
CA VAL A 390 35.92 0.18 -6.94
C VAL A 390 35.90 1.07 -5.71
N GLU A 391 34.94 0.84 -4.83
CA GLU A 391 34.75 1.61 -3.61
C GLU A 391 35.69 1.16 -2.49
N SER A 392 35.84 2.00 -1.46
CA SER A 392 36.67 1.70 -0.30
C SER A 392 36.22 0.46 0.49
N SER A 393 34.95 0.08 0.38
CA SER A 393 34.38 -1.15 0.95
C SER A 393 34.80 -2.42 0.21
N GLY A 394 35.40 -2.29 -0.98
CA GLY A 394 35.73 -3.38 -1.90
C GLY A 394 34.63 -3.72 -2.91
N GLY A 395 33.42 -3.18 -2.75
CA GLY A 395 32.33 -3.38 -3.70
C GLY A 395 32.54 -2.61 -5.00
N THR A 396 31.80 -3.00 -6.05
CA THR A 396 31.97 -2.48 -7.40
C THR A 396 30.75 -1.66 -7.85
N ILE A 397 31.02 -0.55 -8.53
CA ILE A 397 30.03 0.28 -9.21
C ILE A 397 30.38 0.29 -10.69
N THR A 398 29.53 -0.31 -11.52
CA THR A 398 29.67 -0.32 -12.98
C THR A 398 28.67 0.67 -13.58
N VAL A 399 29.19 1.62 -14.37
CA VAL A 399 28.38 2.63 -15.05
C VAL A 399 28.55 2.49 -16.55
N THR A 400 27.46 2.30 -17.27
CA THR A 400 27.41 2.25 -18.73
C THR A 400 26.42 3.28 -19.23
N ASN A 401 26.85 4.16 -20.15
CA ASN A 401 25.97 5.18 -20.72
C ASN A 401 26.19 5.31 -22.23
N SER A 402 25.12 5.13 -23.02
CA SER A 402 25.19 5.36 -24.48
C SER A 402 24.66 6.72 -24.92
N GLY A 403 24.00 7.47 -24.03
CA GLY A 403 23.55 8.84 -24.28
C GLY A 403 24.59 9.90 -23.93
N SER A 404 24.14 11.15 -23.78
CA SER A 404 25.03 12.21 -23.30
C SER A 404 25.21 12.15 -21.78
N PHE A 405 26.39 12.56 -21.32
CA PHE A 405 26.79 12.47 -19.93
C PHE A 405 27.29 13.86 -19.48
N SER A 406 26.70 14.45 -18.44
CA SER A 406 27.09 15.79 -17.97
C SER A 406 27.01 15.94 -16.44
N GLY A 407 28.00 16.61 -15.83
CA GLY A 407 27.91 16.94 -14.42
C GLY A 407 29.20 17.47 -13.78
N LYS A 408 29.11 17.85 -12.50
CA LYS A 408 30.20 18.48 -11.73
C LYS A 408 30.95 17.44 -10.87
N SER A 409 32.23 17.68 -10.56
CA SER A 409 33.02 16.76 -9.73
C SER A 409 32.51 16.76 -8.29
N SER A 410 32.71 15.64 -7.59
CA SER A 410 32.54 15.53 -6.13
C SER A 410 33.63 16.25 -5.32
N THR A 411 34.44 17.13 -5.93
CA THR A 411 35.47 17.89 -5.22
C THR A 411 34.86 18.99 -4.35
N ASP A 412 34.17 18.58 -3.29
CA ASP A 412 34.13 19.26 -2.01
C ASP A 412 34.84 18.37 -0.99
N SER A 413 36.18 18.36 -1.06
CA SER A 413 36.98 18.22 0.15
C SER A 413 36.80 19.51 0.97
N GLY A 414 35.62 19.64 1.60
CA GLY A 414 35.28 20.68 2.56
C GLY A 414 36.06 20.59 3.88
N SER A 415 37.31 20.14 3.84
CA SER A 415 38.25 20.16 4.96
C SER A 415 39.68 20.08 4.43
N ASP A 416 40.26 21.22 4.04
CA ASP A 416 41.66 21.50 4.39
C ASP A 416 42.13 22.89 3.95
N SER A 417 41.66 23.44 2.82
CA SER A 417 42.21 24.72 2.33
C SER A 417 41.89 25.91 3.24
N THR A 418 40.65 26.02 3.75
CA THR A 418 40.26 27.09 4.68
C THR A 418 40.88 26.91 6.07
N LEU A 419 41.00 25.66 6.55
CA LEU A 419 41.63 25.35 7.84
C LEU A 419 43.15 25.60 7.79
N ILE A 420 43.81 25.24 6.68
CA ILE A 420 45.22 25.55 6.41
C ILE A 420 45.41 27.07 6.31
N TYR A 421 44.50 27.81 5.65
CA TYR A 421 44.57 29.27 5.60
C TYR A 421 44.41 29.91 6.99
N ILE A 422 43.46 29.44 7.81
CA ILE A 422 43.25 29.93 9.18
C ILE A 422 44.46 29.57 10.07
N LEU A 423 45.01 28.36 9.95
CA LEU A 423 46.21 27.93 10.68
C LEU A 423 47.45 28.72 10.25
N ALA A 424 47.61 29.01 8.96
CA ALA A 424 48.70 29.83 8.45
C ALA A 424 48.61 31.28 8.95
N ILE A 425 47.41 31.87 8.99
CA ILE A 425 47.17 33.20 9.55
C ILE A 425 47.44 33.20 11.07
N ALA A 426 46.97 32.18 11.80
CA ALA A 426 47.20 32.06 13.23
C ALA A 426 48.70 31.88 13.58
N ALA A 427 49.42 31.04 12.83
CA ALA A 427 50.86 30.85 12.99
C ALA A 427 51.63 32.16 12.72
N THR A 428 51.24 32.90 11.67
CA THR A 428 51.85 34.20 11.35
C THR A 428 51.58 35.23 12.45
N ALA A 429 50.36 35.29 12.98
CA ALA A 429 50.01 36.17 14.10
C ALA A 429 50.79 35.83 15.38
N ILE A 430 50.95 34.54 15.70
CA ILE A 430 51.75 34.09 16.85
C ILE A 430 53.22 34.48 16.67
N ILE A 431 53.81 34.28 15.49
CA ILE A 431 55.19 34.69 15.20
C ILE A 431 55.35 36.20 15.39
N VAL A 432 54.44 37.01 14.87
CA VAL A 432 54.47 38.47 15.03
C VAL A 432 54.37 38.87 16.51
N ILE A 433 53.47 38.24 17.27
CA ILE A 433 53.33 38.48 18.71
C ILE A 433 54.60 38.10 19.47
N VAL A 434 55.17 36.92 19.20
CA VAL A 434 56.41 36.44 19.85
C VAL A 434 57.59 37.36 19.52
N VAL A 435 57.76 37.76 18.26
CA VAL A 435 58.80 38.71 17.84
C VAL A 435 58.60 40.06 18.52
N PHE A 436 57.36 40.55 18.61
CA PHE A 436 57.05 41.82 19.29
C PHE A 436 57.40 41.75 20.79
N PHE A 437 57.07 40.67 21.49
CA PHE A 437 57.41 40.49 22.91
C PHE A 437 58.91 40.25 23.16
N ILE A 438 59.61 39.55 22.26
CA ILE A 438 61.06 39.39 22.33
C ILE A 438 61.78 40.72 22.07
N ALA A 439 61.31 41.51 21.10
CA ALA A 439 61.85 42.84 20.82
C ALA A 439 61.61 43.82 21.98
N LYS A 440 60.48 43.70 22.68
CA LYS A 440 60.15 44.53 23.85
C LYS A 440 60.98 44.18 25.10
N LYS A 441 61.46 42.93 25.24
CA LYS A 441 62.38 42.51 26.32
C LYS A 441 63.83 42.97 26.11
N LYS A 442 64.18 43.46 24.92
CA LYS A 442 65.54 43.96 24.59
C LYS A 442 65.67 45.50 24.65
N LYS A 443 64.71 46.19 25.28
CA LYS A 443 64.83 47.61 25.64
C LYS A 443 64.86 47.79 27.13
#